data_AF-A0A0E3S2Q3-F1
#
_entry.id   AF-A0A0E3S2Q3-F1
#
_cell.length_a   1.000
_cell.length_b   1.000
_cell.length_c   1.000
_cell.angle_alpha   90.00
_cell.angle_beta   90.00
_cell.angle_gamma   90.00
#
_symmetry.space_group_name_H-M   'P 1'
#
loop_
_entity.id
_entity.type
_entity.pdbx_description
1 polymer ?
#
loop_
_entity_poly.entity_id
_entity_poly.type
_entity_poly.pdbx_seq_one_letter_code
_entity_poly.pdbx_strand_id
1 'polypeptide(L)' 'MWCIQTIDTEYRDRMYDILSLYEEDYDPKKPLICLDEKPKQLLRIKE' A
#
# COMPACT_ATOMS: atom_id res chain seq x y z
N MET A 1 9.95 16.97 -6.46
CA MET A 1 8.92 17.70 -5.71
C MET A 1 7.72 16.78 -5.58
N TRP A 2 7.27 16.46 -4.37
CA TRP A 2 6.09 15.59 -4.20
C TRP A 2 4.83 16.40 -4.53
N CYS A 3 4.07 15.95 -5.52
CA CYS A 3 2.83 16.61 -5.94
C CYS A 3 1.69 16.09 -5.06
N ILE A 4 1.38 16.81 -4.00
CA ILE A 4 0.30 16.45 -3.08
C ILE A 4 -0.92 17.32 -3.42
N GLN A 5 -2.09 16.68 -3.47
CA GLN A 5 -3.36 17.38 -3.69
C GLN A 5 -3.71 18.32 -2.53
N THR A 6 -4.71 19.18 -2.73
CA THR A 6 -5.25 19.98 -1.63
C THR A 6 -5.65 19.09 -0.47
N ILE A 7 -5.21 19.45 0.73
CA ILE A 7 -5.48 18.71 1.96
C ILE A 7 -6.90 19.04 2.44
N ASP A 8 -7.88 18.50 1.73
CA ASP A 8 -9.28 18.51 2.13
C ASP A 8 -9.60 17.39 3.15
N THR A 9 -10.84 17.32 3.60
CA THR A 9 -11.26 16.32 4.59
C THR A 9 -11.15 14.90 4.05
N GLU A 10 -11.58 14.66 2.81
CA GLU A 10 -11.53 13.32 2.19
C GLU A 10 -10.07 12.83 2.05
N TYR A 11 -9.17 13.72 1.64
CA TYR A 11 -7.74 13.44 1.58
C TYR A 11 -7.20 13.05 2.96
N ARG A 12 -7.55 13.79 4.01
CA ARG A 12 -7.13 13.47 5.39
C ARG A 12 -7.65 12.13 5.85
N ASP A 13 -8.93 11.84 5.62
CA ASP A 13 -9.55 10.58 6.04
C ASP A 13 -8.82 9.39 5.41
N ARG A 14 -8.58 9.44 4.09
CA ARG A 14 -7.81 8.42 3.37
C ARG A 14 -6.37 8.29 3.88
N MET A 15 -5.72 9.40 4.21
CA MET A 15 -4.36 9.36 4.76
C MET A 15 -4.32 8.76 6.16
N TYR A 16 -5.33 9.03 7.01
CA TYR A 16 -5.45 8.41 8.32
C TYR A 16 -5.74 6.90 8.22
N ASP A 17 -6.54 6.46 7.25
CA ASP A 17 -6.75 5.03 6.99
C ASP A 17 -5.43 4.32 6.65
N ILE A 18 -4.60 4.96 5.83
CA ILE A 18 -3.25 4.44 5.50
C ILE A 18 -2.40 4.35 6.77
N LEU A 19 -2.36 5.40 7.59
CA LEU A 19 -1.57 5.39 8.82
C LEU A 19 -2.04 4.28 9.78
N SER A 20 -3.36 4.11 9.96
CA SER A 20 -3.93 3.04 10.77
C SER A 20 -3.51 1.66 10.25
N LEU A 21 -3.46 1.46 8.94
CA LEU A 21 -3.01 0.20 8.34
C LEU A 21 -1.53 -0.09 8.64
N TYR A 22 -0.67 0.93 8.62
CA TYR A 22 0.76 0.77 8.95
C TYR A 22 1.03 0.57 10.44
N GLU A 23 0.09 0.94 11.31
CA GLU A 23 0.15 0.70 12.75
C GLU A 23 -0.27 -0.73 13.14
N GLU A 24 -0.89 -1.50 12.24
CA GLU A 24 -1.28 -2.88 12.52
C GLU A 24 -0.06 -3.79 12.78
N ASP A 25 -0.22 -4.71 13.73
CA ASP A 25 0.78 -5.76 13.98
C ASP A 25 0.92 -6.69 12.77
N TYR A 26 2.12 -7.24 12.59
CA TYR A 26 2.39 -8.19 11.52
C TYR A 26 1.54 -9.47 11.65
N ASP A 27 0.74 -9.77 10.62
CA ASP A 27 -0.04 -11.01 10.50
C ASP A 27 0.65 -11.99 9.52
N PRO A 28 1.10 -13.17 9.96
CA PRO A 28 1.66 -14.21 9.09
C PRO A 28 0.71 -14.67 7.96
N LYS A 29 -0.62 -14.51 8.11
CA LYS A 29 -1.61 -14.81 7.07
C LYS A 29 -1.71 -13.71 6.01
N LYS A 30 -1.20 -12.50 6.29
CA LYS A 30 -1.15 -11.35 5.39
C LYS A 30 0.29 -10.81 5.29
N PRO A 31 1.20 -11.54 4.63
CA PRO A 31 2.59 -11.11 4.53
C PRO A 31 2.70 -9.82 3.72
N LEU A 32 3.56 -8.91 4.18
CA LEU A 32 3.97 -7.74 3.41
C LEU A 32 4.79 -8.20 2.19
N ILE A 33 4.29 -7.91 0.99
CA ILE A 33 4.97 -8.23 -0.26
C ILE A 33 5.66 -6.97 -0.76
N CYS A 34 6.98 -6.92 -0.65
CA CYS A 34 7.78 -5.88 -1.29
C CYS A 34 7.80 -6.15 -2.81
N LEU A 35 7.01 -5.40 -3.55
CA LEU A 35 7.10 -5.35 -5.01
C LEU A 35 8.32 -4.50 -5.39
N ASP A 36 9.48 -5.12 -5.40
CA ASP A 36 10.73 -4.51 -5.88
C ASP A 36 10.63 -4.27 -7.40
N GLU A 37 11.33 -3.23 -7.90
CA GLU A 37 11.21 -2.58 -9.22
C GLU A 37 11.38 -3.50 -10.46
N LYS A 38 11.61 -4.79 -10.26
CA LYS A 38 11.66 -5.75 -11.36
C LYS A 38 10.24 -6.01 -11.86
N PRO A 39 10.00 -5.97 -13.19
CA PRO A 39 8.70 -6.29 -13.77
C PRO A 39 8.43 -7.79 -13.68
N LYS A 40 8.15 -8.29 -12.47
CA LYS A 40 7.72 -9.66 -12.22
C LYS A 40 6.21 -9.64 -12.02
N GLN A 41 5.51 -9.92 -13.10
CA GLN A 41 4.06 -9.99 -13.07
C GLN A 41 3.63 -11.21 -12.25
N LEU A 42 2.84 -11.00 -11.19
CA LEU A 42 2.20 -12.07 -10.40
C LEU A 42 0.97 -12.66 -11.11
N LEU A 43 1.01 -12.76 -12.45
CA LEU A 43 0.03 -13.57 -13.15
C LEU A 43 0.35 -15.05 -12.92
N ARG A 44 -0.70 -15.87 -12.84
CA ARG A 44 -0.60 -17.32 -12.77
C ARG A 44 0.41 -17.83 -13.79
N ILE A 45 1.45 -18.53 -13.33
CA ILE A 45 2.33 -19.29 -14.21
C ILE A 45 1.42 -20.34 -14.88
N LYS A 46 1.27 -20.24 -16.21
CA LYS A 46 0.67 -21.31 -17.00
C LYS A 46 1.64 -22.49 -16.96
N GLU A 47 1.12 -23.67 -16.61
CA GLU A 47 1.84 -24.95 -16.60
C GLU A 47 2.61 -25.22 -17.90
#